data_AF-A0A7W0LEY4-F1
#
_entry.id   AF-A0A7W0LEY4-F1
#
_cell.length_a   1.000
_cell.length_b   1.000
_cell.length_c   1.000
_cell.angle_alpha   90.00
_cell.angle_beta   90.00
_cell.angle_gamma   90.00
#
_symmetry.space_group_name_H-M   'P 1'
#
loop_
_entity.id
_entity.type
_entity.pdbx_description
1 polymer ?
#
loop_
_entity_poly.entity_id
_entity_poly.type
_entity_poly.pdbx_seq_one_letter_code
_entity_poly.pdbx_strand_id
1 'polypeptide(L)' 'MTLDQQLAYLTKGCVDVVRGTDLRTKLERSAQTGRPLVVKVGFDPTAPDLHLGHTVLIRKMKHFQDLGHT' A
#
# COMPACT_ATOMS: atom_id res chain seq x y z
N MET A 1 -14.62 -3.34 -3.87
CA MET A 1 -14.53 -2.96 -2.44
C MET A 1 -14.93 -1.52 -2.27
N THR A 2 -15.67 -1.19 -1.21
CA THR A 2 -15.92 0.20 -0.79
C THR A 2 -14.62 0.86 -0.33
N LEU A 3 -14.57 2.21 -0.25
CA LEU A 3 -13.38 2.93 0.23
C LEU A 3 -12.98 2.50 1.65
N ASP A 4 -13.95 2.30 2.55
CA ASP A 4 -13.69 1.83 3.91
C ASP A 4 -13.09 0.43 3.93
N GLN A 5 -13.57 -0.46 3.08
CA GLN A 5 -13.02 -1.81 2.94
C GLN A 5 -11.59 -1.78 2.39
N GLN A 6 -11.31 -0.94 1.39
CA GLN A 6 -9.97 -0.77 0.84
C GLN A 6 -9.01 -0.23 1.90
N LEU A 7 -9.43 0.80 2.65
CA LEU A 7 -8.64 1.37 3.72
C LEU A 7 -8.32 0.31 4.79
N ALA A 8 -9.32 -0.41 5.28
CA ALA A 8 -9.13 -1.48 6.26
C ALA A 8 -8.20 -2.60 5.75
N TYR A 9 -8.30 -2.96 4.47
CA TYR A 9 -7.44 -3.97 3.85
C TYR A 9 -5.98 -3.51 3.73
N LEU A 10 -5.77 -2.25 3.31
CA LEU A 10 -4.45 -1.65 3.17
C LEU A 10 -3.79 -1.39 4.53
N THR A 11 -4.53 -1.09 5.59
CA THR A 11 -3.98 -0.86 6.93
C THR A 11 -3.86 -2.13 7.77
N LYS A 12 -4.47 -3.24 7.37
CA LYS A 12 -4.37 -4.53 8.06
C LYS A 12 -2.90 -4.95 8.25
N GLY A 13 -2.52 -5.20 9.50
CA GLY A 13 -1.16 -5.65 9.86
C GLY A 13 -0.10 -4.54 9.84
N CYS A 14 -0.48 -3.28 9.64
CA CYS A 14 0.41 -2.15 9.88
C CYS A 14 0.52 -1.89 11.38
N VAL A 15 1.73 -1.63 11.87
CA VAL A 15 1.96 -1.20 13.26
C VAL A 15 1.45 0.22 13.46
N ASP A 16 1.69 1.10 12.49
CA ASP A 16 1.24 2.49 12.51
C ASP A 16 0.92 3.00 11.09
N VAL A 17 0.00 3.96 11.01
CA VAL A 17 -0.42 4.66 9.78
C VAL A 17 -0.51 6.15 10.08
N VAL A 18 0.64 6.82 10.04
CA VAL A 18 0.85 8.22 10.46
C VAL A 18 -0.18 9.21 9.89
N ARG A 19 -0.67 8.99 8.66
CA ARG A 19 -1.70 9.84 8.02
C ARG A 19 -2.78 9.01 7.33
N GLY A 20 -3.52 8.22 8.10
CA GLY A 20 -4.62 7.39 7.57
C GLY A 20 -5.70 8.19 6.83
N THR A 21 -5.97 9.43 7.26
CA THR A 21 -6.89 10.35 6.57
C THR A 21 -6.40 10.74 5.18
N ASP A 22 -5.11 11.04 5.03
CA ASP A 22 -4.51 11.36 3.73
C ASP A 22 -4.60 10.16 2.76
N LEU A 23 -4.42 8.94 3.27
CA LEU A 23 -4.58 7.73 2.46
C LEU A 23 -6.02 7.61 1.95
N ARG A 24 -7.03 7.85 2.80
CA ARG A 24 -8.43 7.86 2.39
C ARG A 24 -8.68 8.87 1.27
N THR A 25 -8.24 10.11 1.45
CA THR A 25 -8.42 11.18 0.45
C THR A 25 -7.74 10.84 -0.88
N LYS A 26 -6.56 10.21 -0.85
CA LYS A 26 -5.88 9.76 -2.07
C LYS A 26 -6.59 8.61 -2.77
N LEU A 27 -7.14 7.65 -2.02
CA LEU A 27 -7.95 6.55 -2.58
C LEU A 27 -9.24 7.07 -3.21
N GLU A 28 -9.91 8.01 -2.56
CA GLU A 28 -11.10 8.67 -3.10
C GLU A 28 -10.79 9.41 -4.40
N ARG A 29 -9.73 10.22 -4.42
CA ARG A 29 -9.26 10.89 -5.63
C ARG A 29 -8.93 9.88 -6.73
N SER A 30 -8.27 8.77 -6.40
CA SER A 30 -7.93 7.71 -7.35
C SER A 30 -9.19 7.10 -7.97
N ALA A 31 -10.20 6.79 -7.15
CA ALA A 31 -11.49 6.27 -7.62
C ALA A 31 -12.24 7.25 -8.53
N GLN A 32 -12.21 8.55 -8.21
CA GLN A 32 -12.87 9.59 -9.01
C GLN A 32 -12.16 9.88 -10.34
N THR A 33 -10.82 9.83 -10.35
CA THR A 33 -10.01 10.24 -11.50
C THR A 33 -9.54 9.08 -12.38
N GLY A 34 -9.70 7.84 -11.91
CA GLY A 34 -9.13 6.64 -12.53
C GLY A 34 -7.61 6.59 -12.51
N ARG A 35 -6.94 7.51 -11.78
CA ARG A 35 -5.46 7.57 -11.71
C ARG A 35 -4.97 6.74 -10.51
N PRO A 36 -4.13 5.73 -10.71
CA PRO A 36 -3.61 4.92 -9.61
C PRO A 36 -2.71 5.72 -8.67
N LEU A 37 -2.62 5.28 -7.40
CA LEU A 37 -1.61 5.84 -6.49
C LEU A 37 -0.23 5.32 -6.86
N VAL A 38 0.77 6.21 -6.74
CA VAL A 38 2.18 5.79 -6.76
C VAL A 38 2.56 5.35 -5.35
N VAL A 39 2.90 4.07 -5.20
CA VAL A 39 3.35 3.48 -3.94
C VAL A 39 4.84 3.22 -4.03
N LYS A 40 5.60 3.82 -3.11
CA LYS A 40 7.07 3.75 -3.12
C LYS A 40 7.56 2.99 -1.90
N VAL A 41 8.52 2.10 -2.12
CA VAL A 41 9.38 1.55 -1.08
C VAL A 41 10.83 1.53 -1.56
N GLY A 42 11.76 1.76 -0.63
CA GLY A 42 13.19 1.57 -0.86
C GLY A 42 13.68 0.26 -0.24
N PHE A 43 14.61 -0.39 -0.93
CA PHE A 43 15.38 -1.51 -0.42
C PHE A 43 16.86 -1.13 -0.43
N ASP A 44 17.58 -1.57 0.60
CA ASP A 44 19.03 -1.36 0.70
C ASP A 44 19.76 -2.33 -0.24
N PRO A 45 20.56 -1.85 -1.21
CA PRO A 45 21.26 -2.71 -2.15
C PRO A 45 22.47 -3.45 -1.54
N THR A 46 22.91 -3.11 -0.32
CA THR A 46 24.10 -3.70 0.30
C THR A 46 23.89 -5.13 0.79
N ALA A 47 22.65 -5.56 0.99
CA ALA A 47 22.27 -6.92 1.38
C ALA A 47 21.27 -7.49 0.36
N PRO A 48 21.75 -8.23 -0.67
CA PRO A 48 20.89 -8.71 -1.75
C PRO A 48 19.98 -9.89 -1.34
N ASP A 49 20.30 -10.58 -0.25
CA ASP A 49 19.59 -11.79 0.18
C ASP A 49 18.21 -11.45 0.76
N LEU A 50 17.17 -11.96 0.10
CA LEU A 50 15.80 -11.86 0.57
C LEU A 50 15.45 -13.04 1.49
N HIS A 51 14.61 -12.74 2.49
CA HIS A 51 14.08 -13.71 3.44
C HIS A 51 12.63 -13.37 3.78
N LEU A 52 11.95 -14.24 4.53
CA LEU A 52 10.52 -14.09 4.82
C LEU A 52 10.14 -12.75 5.45
N GLY A 53 11.01 -12.13 6.26
CA GLY A 53 10.81 -10.76 6.78
C GLY A 53 10.56 -9.71 5.68
N HIS A 54 11.28 -9.75 4.56
CA HIS A 54 11.09 -8.82 3.44
C HIS A 54 9.70 -8.98 2.79
N THR A 55 9.14 -10.20 2.86
CA THR A 55 7.84 -10.48 2.26
C THR A 55 6.69 -9.76 2.96
N VAL A 56 6.85 -9.34 4.22
CA VAL A 56 5.84 -8.53 4.93
C VAL A 56 5.55 -7.26 4.16
N LEU A 57 6.62 -6.56 3.77
CA LEU A 57 6.51 -5.32 3.02
C LEU A 57 6.10 -5.56 1.57
N ILE A 58 6.68 -6.56 0.90
CA ILE A 58 6.33 -6.90 -0.49
C ILE A 58 4.85 -7.30 -0.61
N ARG A 59 4.30 -8.03 0.37
CA ARG A 59 2.86 -8.34 0.42
C ARG A 59 2.02 -7.09 0.54
N LYS A 60 2.46 -6.09 1.32
CA LYS A 60 1.77 -4.81 1.41
C LYS A 60 1.74 -4.09 0.06
N MET A 61 2.87 -4.08 -0.66
CA MET A 61 2.93 -3.55 -2.04
C MET A 61 1.96 -4.28 -2.97
N LYS A 62 1.91 -5.62 -2.88
CA LYS A 62 0.95 -6.45 -3.63
C LYS A 62 -0.50 -6.07 -3.31
N HIS A 63 -0.85 -5.77 -2.06
CA HIS A 63 -2.23 -5.35 -1.73
C HIS A 63 -2.63 -4.07 -2.46
N PHE A 64 -1.71 -3.12 -2.67
CA PHE A 64 -1.97 -1.93 -3.48
C PHE A 64 -2.15 -2.29 -4.96
N GLN A 65 -1.32 -3.18 -5.50
CA GLN A 65 -1.44 -3.65 -6.89
C GLN A 65 -2.74 -4.43 -7.13
N ASP A 66 -3.16 -5.27 -6.20
CA ASP A 66 -4.43 -6.01 -6.25
C ASP A 66 -5.66 -5.07 -6.23
N LEU A 67 -5.51 -3.84 -5.72
CA LEU A 67 -6.51 -2.77 -5.77
C LEU A 67 -6.38 -1.88 -7.02
N GLY A 68 -5.48 -2.20 -7.96
CA GLY A 68 -5.30 -1.47 -9.22
C GLY A 68 -4.29 -0.32 -9.15
N HIS A 69 -3.45 -0.25 -8.11
CA HIS A 69 -2.38 0.74 -8.01
C HIS A 69 -1.05 0.13 -8.49
N THR A 70 -0.84 0.15 -9.81
CA THR A 70 0.35 -0.38 -10.52
C THR A 70 1.19 0.72 -11.14
#